data_AF-A0A679H4P5-F1
#
_entry.id   AF-A0A679H4P5-F1
#
_cell.length_a   1.000
_cell.length_b   1.000
_cell.length_c   1.000
_cell.angle_alpha   90.00
_cell.angle_beta   90.00
_cell.angle_gamma   90.00
#
_symmetry.space_group_name_H-M   'P 1'
#
loop_
_entity.id
_entity.type
_entity.pdbx_description
1 polymer ?
#
loop_
_entity_poly.entity_id
_entity_poly.type
_entity_poly.pdbx_seq_one_letter_code
_entity_poly.pdbx_strand_id
1 'polypeptide(L)'
;MGVVEMGWGSGALLGGLVLACKALKSKQTLVMHTAYVILGLYLISASYLPSSAFIGFVCLTFTGGIAYSIYHALFIAIIQQNLASDMLGRTFSLIFSLSTFPSMLGIVASGYWVEAWGITSVFMISGWVIFLIGVGANFISSIKQLDNYA
;
A
#
# COMPACT_ATOMS: atom_id res chain seq x y z
N MET A 1 -7.00 11.75 -17.60
CA MET A 1 -6.07 10.80 -16.96
C MET A 1 -4.67 11.31 -17.24
N GLY A 2 -3.96 11.73 -16.19
CA GLY A 2 -2.77 12.60 -16.28
C GLY A 2 -1.42 11.89 -16.17
N VAL A 3 -0.35 12.71 -16.21
CA VAL A 3 1.06 12.28 -16.09
C VAL A 3 1.35 11.61 -14.73
N VAL A 4 0.65 12.02 -13.68
CA VAL A 4 0.80 11.46 -12.33
C VAL A 4 0.33 10.01 -12.29
N GLU A 5 -0.82 9.69 -12.88
CA GLU A 5 -1.34 8.33 -12.92
C GLU A 5 -0.48 7.41 -13.80
N MET A 6 0.09 7.96 -14.88
CA MET A 6 1.12 7.24 -15.66
C MET A 6 2.36 6.94 -14.83
N GLY A 7 2.82 7.90 -14.02
CA GLY A 7 3.91 7.71 -13.06
C GLY A 7 3.59 6.63 -12.02
N TRP A 8 2.40 6.66 -11.45
CA TRP A 8 1.94 5.63 -10.51
C TRP A 8 1.90 4.24 -11.15
N GLY A 9 1.26 4.12 -12.31
CA GLY A 9 1.09 2.86 -13.02
C GLY A 9 2.42 2.26 -13.51
N SER A 10 3.33 3.09 -14.01
CA SER A 10 4.68 2.65 -14.39
C SER A 10 5.50 2.19 -13.19
N GLY A 11 5.40 2.88 -12.05
CA GLY A 11 5.98 2.43 -10.79
C GLY A 11 5.41 1.08 -10.34
N ALA A 12 4.09 0.91 -10.40
CA ALA A 12 3.44 -0.35 -10.04
C ALA A 12 3.88 -1.53 -10.94
N LEU A 13 4.03 -1.29 -12.25
CA LEU A 13 4.56 -2.28 -13.19
C LEU A 13 5.99 -2.68 -12.82
N LEU A 14 6.85 -1.69 -12.52
CA LEU A 14 8.23 -1.95 -12.11
C LEU A 14 8.29 -2.73 -10.79
N GLY A 15 7.46 -2.39 -9.81
CA GLY A 15 7.38 -3.12 -8.53
C GLY A 15 6.99 -4.58 -8.72
N GLY A 16 6.05 -4.86 -9.62
CA GLY A 16 5.65 -6.23 -9.98
C GLY A 16 6.77 -7.00 -10.66
N LEU A 17 7.49 -6.36 -11.59
CA LEU A 17 8.65 -6.95 -12.27
C LEU A 17 9.78 -7.27 -11.28
N VAL A 18 10.07 -6.34 -10.35
CA VAL A 18 11.08 -6.55 -9.31
C VAL A 18 10.75 -7.77 -8.45
N LEU A 19 9.49 -7.96 -8.08
CA LEU A 19 9.05 -9.16 -7.36
C LEU A 19 9.14 -10.43 -8.21
N ALA A 20 8.79 -10.37 -9.49
CA ALA A 20 8.90 -11.53 -10.37
C ALA A 20 10.35 -12.00 -10.52
N CYS A 21 11.31 -11.06 -10.58
CA CYS A 21 12.73 -11.37 -10.68
C CYS A 21 13.36 -11.76 -9.32
N LYS A 22 12.98 -11.09 -8.23
CA LYS A 22 13.43 -11.43 -6.88
C LYS A 22 12.42 -12.36 -6.23
N ALA A 23 12.65 -13.67 -6.36
CA ALA A 23 11.95 -14.69 -5.57
C ALA A 23 12.28 -14.53 -4.06
N LEU A 24 11.65 -13.55 -3.41
CA LEU A 24 11.77 -13.27 -1.99
C LEU A 24 11.03 -14.38 -1.24
N LYS A 25 11.70 -15.51 -0.99
CA LYS A 25 11.11 -16.66 -0.28
C LYS A 25 11.25 -16.59 1.24
N SER A 26 12.22 -15.85 1.78
CA SER A 26 12.62 -16.01 3.19
C SER A 26 12.13 -14.91 4.14
N LYS A 27 11.56 -13.80 3.62
CA LYS A 27 11.17 -12.62 4.41
C LYS A 27 9.94 -11.88 3.84
N GLN A 28 8.96 -12.62 3.32
CA GLN A 28 7.83 -12.02 2.58
C GLN A 28 7.04 -11.04 3.45
N THR A 29 6.81 -11.40 4.72
CA THR A 29 6.09 -10.57 5.68
C THR A 29 6.83 -9.26 5.97
N LEU A 30 8.15 -9.34 6.19
CA LEU A 30 8.95 -8.16 6.51
C LEU A 30 9.00 -7.18 5.32
N VAL A 31 9.15 -7.71 4.10
CA VAL A 31 9.14 -6.89 2.89
C VAL A 31 7.78 -6.24 2.67
N MET A 32 6.69 -6.97 2.92
CA MET A 32 5.33 -6.43 2.85
C MET A 32 5.13 -5.25 3.82
N HIS A 33 5.52 -5.40 5.10
CA HIS A 33 5.39 -4.31 6.07
C HIS A 33 6.29 -3.12 5.73
N THR A 34 7.51 -3.38 5.26
CA THR A 34 8.43 -2.31 4.82
C THR A 34 7.85 -1.54 3.64
N ALA A 35 7.26 -2.23 2.67
CA ALA A 35 6.55 -1.60 1.56
C ALA A 35 5.39 -0.73 2.05
N TYR A 36 4.64 -1.18 3.06
CA TYR A 36 3.55 -0.41 3.66
C TYR A 36 4.04 0.85 4.41
N VAL A 37 5.19 0.76 5.09
CA VAL A 37 5.85 1.91 5.72
C VAL A 37 6.30 2.94 4.68
N ILE A 38 6.91 2.48 3.58
CA ILE A 38 7.25 3.35 2.44
C ILE A 38 5.99 4.00 1.86
N LEU A 39 4.88 3.26 1.86
CA LEU A 39 3.58 3.75 1.41
C LEU A 39 3.06 4.90 2.30
N GLY A 40 3.23 4.81 3.62
CA GLY A 40 2.92 5.93 4.52
C GLY A 40 3.87 7.13 4.34
N LEU A 41 5.18 6.85 4.21
CA LEU A 41 6.20 7.89 4.04
C LEU A 41 6.04 8.68 2.74
N TYR A 42 5.64 8.08 1.62
CA TYR A 42 5.43 8.86 0.40
C TYR A 42 4.27 9.85 0.56
N LEU A 43 3.18 9.47 1.24
CA LEU A 43 2.03 10.36 1.48
C LEU A 43 2.42 11.53 2.39
N ILE A 44 3.15 11.24 3.47
CA ILE A 44 3.67 12.28 4.37
C ILE A 44 4.58 13.21 3.58
N SER A 45 5.51 12.67 2.77
CA SER A 45 6.44 13.48 1.96
C SER A 45 5.71 14.31 0.90
N ALA A 46 4.68 13.75 0.28
CA ALA A 46 3.82 14.46 -0.68
C ALA A 46 3.04 15.61 -0.03
N SER A 47 2.76 15.52 1.27
CA SER A 47 2.06 16.58 2.02
C SER A 47 2.92 17.82 2.21
N TYR A 48 4.23 17.66 2.37
CA TYR A 48 5.17 18.78 2.54
C TYR A 48 5.62 19.41 1.22
N LEU A 49 5.20 18.84 0.08
CA LEU A 49 5.67 19.30 -1.21
C LEU A 49 4.97 20.62 -1.62
N PRO A 50 5.73 21.67 -2.00
CA PRO A 50 5.13 22.90 -2.50
C PRO A 50 4.44 22.66 -3.85
N SER A 51 3.41 23.46 -4.15
CA SER A 51 2.60 23.35 -5.38
C SER A 51 3.39 23.52 -6.68
N SER A 52 4.59 24.11 -6.61
CA SER A 52 5.53 24.27 -7.73
C SER A 52 6.35 23.00 -8.03
N ALA A 53 6.40 22.03 -7.12
CA ALA A 53 7.24 20.83 -7.24
C ALA A 53 6.52 19.65 -7.90
N PHE A 54 5.86 19.89 -9.04
CA PHE A 54 5.10 18.86 -9.77
C PHE A 54 5.95 17.62 -10.11
N ILE A 55 7.19 17.82 -10.55
CA ILE A 55 8.11 16.71 -10.88
C ILE A 55 8.41 15.87 -9.64
N GLY A 56 8.63 16.51 -8.49
CA GLY A 56 8.85 15.81 -7.22
C GLY A 56 7.64 14.96 -6.82
N PHE A 57 6.43 15.45 -7.06
CA PHE A 57 5.20 14.72 -6.79
C PHE A 57 5.05 13.49 -7.70
N VAL A 58 5.40 13.61 -8.99
CA VAL A 58 5.41 12.48 -9.94
C VAL A 58 6.43 11.42 -9.50
N CYS A 59 7.65 11.83 -9.11
CA CYS A 59 8.66 10.90 -8.60
C CYS A 59 8.21 10.19 -7.31
N LEU A 60 7.60 10.91 -6.37
CA LEU A 60 7.02 10.32 -5.15
C LEU A 60 5.91 9.33 -5.49
N THR A 61 5.01 9.70 -6.40
CA THR A 61 3.92 8.84 -6.85
C THR A 61 4.45 7.57 -7.52
N PHE A 62 5.51 7.67 -8.30
CA PHE A 62 6.21 6.51 -8.89
C PHE A 62 6.74 5.57 -7.81
N THR A 63 7.39 6.10 -6.76
CA THR A 63 7.85 5.27 -5.63
C THR A 63 6.69 4.65 -4.84
N GLY A 64 5.58 5.37 -4.68
CA GLY A 64 4.35 4.87 -4.07
C GLY A 64 3.73 3.73 -4.89
N GLY A 65 3.77 3.82 -6.22
CA GLY A 65 3.32 2.75 -7.13
C GLY A 65 4.13 1.46 -6.96
N ILE A 66 5.47 1.57 -6.88
CA ILE A 66 6.36 0.43 -6.62
C ILE A 66 6.00 -0.23 -5.29
N ALA A 67 5.93 0.57 -4.22
CA ALA A 67 5.62 0.08 -2.88
C ALA A 67 4.23 -0.59 -2.82
N TYR A 68 3.22 0.01 -3.45
CA TYR A 68 1.86 -0.52 -3.51
C TYR A 68 1.81 -1.88 -4.19
N SER A 69 2.45 -2.00 -5.37
CA SER A 69 2.50 -3.24 -6.13
C SER A 69 3.18 -4.35 -5.33
N ILE A 70 4.29 -4.03 -4.65
CA ILE A 70 5.01 -4.99 -3.81
C ILE A 70 4.15 -5.46 -2.63
N TYR A 71 3.56 -4.52 -1.90
CA TYR A 71 2.66 -4.81 -0.78
C TYR A 71 1.50 -5.71 -1.22
N HIS A 72 0.80 -5.33 -2.29
CA HIS A 72 -0.40 -6.03 -2.74
C HIS A 72 -0.07 -7.45 -3.21
N ALA A 73 0.99 -7.62 -3.99
CA ALA A 73 1.39 -8.94 -4.48
C ALA A 73 1.78 -9.89 -3.34
N LEU A 74 2.57 -9.41 -2.36
CA LEU A 74 2.97 -10.21 -1.20
C LEU A 74 1.78 -10.54 -0.28
N PHE A 75 0.86 -9.59 -0.09
CA PHE A 75 -0.36 -9.82 0.69
C PHE A 75 -1.20 -10.97 0.12
N ILE A 76 -1.46 -10.96 -1.19
CA ILE A 76 -2.19 -12.04 -1.87
C ILE A 76 -1.41 -13.36 -1.76
N ALA A 77 -0.09 -13.35 -1.98
CA ALA A 77 0.75 -14.55 -1.92
C ALA A 77 0.75 -15.20 -0.52
N ILE A 78 0.88 -14.40 0.55
CA ILE A 78 0.87 -14.90 1.93
C ILE A 78 -0.48 -15.57 2.25
N ILE A 79 -1.60 -14.96 1.84
CA ILE A 79 -2.93 -15.56 2.03
C ILE A 79 -3.03 -16.89 1.27
N GLN A 80 -2.55 -16.94 0.03
CA GLN A 80 -2.58 -18.15 -0.80
C GLN A 80 -1.72 -19.29 -0.22
N GLN A 81 -0.58 -18.98 0.38
CA GLN A 81 0.31 -19.97 0.99
C GLN A 81 -0.25 -20.53 2.31
N ASN A 82 -0.99 -19.73 3.07
CA ASN A 82 -1.44 -20.08 4.42
C ASN A 82 -2.87 -20.61 4.49
N LEU A 83 -3.65 -20.51 3.42
CA LEU A 83 -5.03 -21.02 3.38
C LEU A 83 -5.17 -22.21 2.43
N ALA A 84 -6.04 -23.15 2.83
CA ALA A 84 -6.46 -24.23 1.97
C ALA A 84 -7.25 -23.71 0.75
N SER A 85 -7.08 -24.40 -0.39
CA SER A 85 -7.63 -23.98 -1.69
C SER A 85 -9.16 -23.93 -1.73
N ASP A 86 -9.83 -24.72 -0.89
CA ASP A 86 -11.29 -24.77 -0.74
C ASP A 86 -11.87 -23.54 -0.03
N MET A 87 -11.09 -22.90 0.84
CA MET A 87 -11.48 -21.71 1.60
C MET A 87 -11.01 -20.40 0.96
N LEU A 88 -10.05 -20.47 0.02
CA LEU A 88 -9.40 -19.30 -0.59
C LEU A 88 -10.41 -18.31 -1.21
N GLY A 89 -11.35 -18.81 -2.02
CA GLY A 89 -12.35 -17.95 -2.67
C GLY A 89 -13.29 -17.26 -1.69
N ARG A 90 -13.64 -17.93 -0.59
CA ARG A 90 -14.49 -17.37 0.47
C ARG A 90 -13.75 -16.31 1.26
N THR A 91 -12.48 -16.56 1.60
CA THR A 91 -11.64 -15.60 2.32
C THR A 91 -11.38 -14.35 1.50
N PHE A 92 -11.02 -14.48 0.21
CA PHE A 92 -10.87 -13.30 -0.65
C PHE A 92 -12.18 -12.52 -0.76
N SER A 93 -13.32 -13.19 -0.95
CA SER A 93 -14.62 -12.52 -0.99
C SER A 93 -14.89 -11.72 0.29
N LEU A 94 -14.65 -12.31 1.46
CA LEU A 94 -14.80 -11.62 2.75
C LEU A 94 -13.85 -10.42 2.88
N ILE A 95 -12.57 -10.58 2.53
CA ILE A 95 -11.58 -9.50 2.59
C ILE A 95 -11.97 -8.35 1.66
N PHE A 96 -12.35 -8.65 0.41
CA PHE A 96 -12.77 -7.64 -0.56
C PHE A 96 -14.05 -6.93 -0.11
N SER A 97 -15.07 -7.66 0.35
CA SER A 97 -16.32 -7.06 0.86
C SER A 97 -16.06 -6.16 2.07
N LEU A 98 -15.28 -6.64 3.03
CA LEU A 98 -14.95 -5.87 4.24
C LEU A 98 -14.09 -4.64 3.93
N SER A 99 -13.25 -4.70 2.90
CA SER A 99 -12.40 -3.58 2.47
C SER A 99 -13.13 -2.56 1.60
N THR A 100 -14.15 -2.99 0.84
CA THR A 100 -14.90 -2.12 -0.08
C THR A 100 -15.78 -1.12 0.68
N PHE A 101 -16.36 -1.54 1.80
CA PHE A 101 -17.24 -0.65 2.56
C PHE A 101 -16.49 0.58 3.13
N PRO A 102 -15.36 0.44 3.84
CA PRO A 102 -14.55 1.58 4.27
C PRO A 102 -13.97 2.39 3.12
N SER A 103 -13.64 1.78 1.97
CA SER A 103 -13.08 2.52 0.83
C SER A 103 -14.09 3.48 0.20
N MET A 104 -15.35 3.06 0.06
CA MET A 104 -16.43 3.93 -0.42
C MET A 104 -16.63 5.13 0.51
N LEU A 105 -16.65 4.88 1.82
CA LEU A 105 -16.74 5.95 2.83
C LEU A 105 -15.52 6.86 2.79
N GLY A 106 -14.32 6.29 2.65
CA GLY A 106 -13.07 7.03 2.56
C GLY A 106 -13.02 7.97 1.37
N ILE A 107 -13.49 7.53 0.20
CA ILE A 107 -13.56 8.39 -1.01
C ILE A 107 -14.48 9.59 -0.77
N VAL A 108 -15.71 9.36 -0.29
CA VAL A 108 -16.66 10.44 -0.03
C VAL A 108 -16.15 11.39 1.06
N ALA A 109 -15.69 10.84 2.19
CA ALA A 109 -15.17 11.62 3.31
C ALA A 109 -13.94 12.44 2.89
N SER A 110 -13.04 11.88 2.09
CA SER A 110 -11.86 12.61 1.60
C SER A 110 -12.23 13.80 0.73
N GLY A 111 -13.27 13.70 -0.11
CA GLY A 111 -13.75 14.81 -0.94
C GLY A 111 -14.20 16.00 -0.09
N TYR A 112 -15.11 15.76 0.87
CA TYR A 112 -15.57 16.80 1.80
C TYR A 112 -14.42 17.36 2.65
N TRP A 113 -13.47 16.52 3.05
CA TRP A 113 -12.32 16.94 3.83
C TRP A 113 -11.39 17.87 3.04
N VAL A 114 -11.14 17.55 1.76
CA VAL A 114 -10.32 18.38 0.86
C VAL A 114 -10.95 19.77 0.70
N GLU A 115 -12.27 19.86 0.56
CA GLU A 115 -12.97 21.15 0.45
C GLU A 115 -12.82 22.02 1.70
N ALA A 116 -12.83 21.41 2.89
CA ALA A 116 -12.76 22.14 4.16
C ALA A 116 -11.33 22.48 4.61
N TRP A 117 -10.37 21.58 4.44
CA TRP A 117 -9.02 21.66 5.03
C TRP A 117 -7.88 21.51 4.01
N GLY A 118 -8.20 21.35 2.73
CA GLY A 118 -7.23 21.16 1.65
C GLY A 118 -6.65 19.74 1.57
N ILE A 119 -6.12 19.40 0.39
CA ILE A 119 -5.61 18.06 0.09
C ILE A 119 -4.38 17.64 0.91
N THR A 120 -3.55 18.62 1.32
CA THR A 120 -2.39 18.40 2.17
C THR A 120 -2.75 17.75 3.51
N SER A 121 -3.87 18.16 4.11
CA SER A 121 -4.31 17.61 5.40
C SER A 121 -4.71 16.13 5.27
N VAL A 122 -5.37 15.76 4.17
CA VAL A 122 -5.79 14.39 3.87
C VAL A 122 -4.58 13.49 3.64
N PHE A 123 -3.60 13.95 2.86
CA PHE A 123 -2.36 13.18 2.63
C PHE A 123 -1.55 13.00 3.92
N MET A 124 -1.53 14.02 4.78
CA MET A 124 -0.76 13.94 6.02
C MET A 124 -1.37 12.95 7.01
N ILE A 125 -2.69 13.03 7.23
CA ILE A 125 -3.39 12.12 8.16
C ILE A 125 -3.36 10.69 7.64
N SER A 126 -3.70 10.48 6.36
CA SER A 126 -3.67 9.14 5.76
C SER A 126 -2.27 8.53 5.76
N GLY A 127 -1.24 9.34 5.45
CA GLY A 127 0.15 8.92 5.50
C GLY A 127 0.60 8.48 6.88
N TRP A 128 0.25 9.23 7.93
CA TRP A 128 0.55 8.83 9.32
C TRP A 128 -0.18 7.57 9.75
N VAL A 129 -1.46 7.42 9.40
CA VAL A 129 -2.24 6.21 9.71
C VAL A 129 -1.60 4.98 9.07
N ILE A 130 -1.28 5.05 7.78
CA ILE A 130 -0.64 3.95 7.03
C ILE A 130 0.76 3.65 7.61
N PHE A 131 1.54 4.69 7.89
CA PHE A 131 2.87 4.55 8.49
C PHE A 131 2.82 3.84 9.84
N LEU A 132 1.92 4.27 10.75
CA LEU A 132 1.76 3.66 12.07
C LEU A 132 1.29 2.22 11.99
N ILE A 133 0.40 1.88 11.05
CA ILE A 133 -0.02 0.50 10.81
C ILE A 133 1.17 -0.34 10.32
N GLY A 134 1.97 0.16 9.37
CA GLY A 134 3.15 -0.54 8.86
C GLY A 134 4.20 -0.78 9.94
N VAL A 135 4.44 0.21 10.81
CA VAL A 135 5.33 0.09 11.96
C VAL A 135 4.75 -0.88 12.99
N GLY A 136 3.47 -0.76 13.34
CA GLY A 136 2.78 -1.63 14.30
C GLY A 136 2.76 -3.08 13.87
N ALA A 137 2.56 -3.36 12.57
CA ALA A 137 2.55 -4.69 12.01
C ALA A 137 3.92 -5.40 12.16
N ASN A 138 5.03 -4.65 12.20
CA ASN A 138 6.36 -5.22 12.48
C ASN A 138 6.54 -5.74 13.91
N PHE A 139 5.69 -5.33 14.86
CA PHE A 139 5.71 -5.81 16.25
C PHE A 139 4.86 -7.05 16.49
N ILE A 140 3.98 -7.42 15.55
CA ILE A 140 3.11 -8.58 15.71
C ILE A 140 3.89 -9.84 15.34
N SER A 141 4.42 -10.52 16.37
CA SER A 141 5.17 -11.78 16.22
C SER A 141 4.39 -12.88 15.50
N SER A 142 3.05 -12.88 15.63
CA SER A 142 2.18 -13.84 14.93
C SER A 142 2.26 -13.72 13.41
N ILE A 143 2.56 -12.53 12.86
CA ILE A 143 2.69 -12.34 11.41
C ILE A 143 4.10 -12.77 10.96
N LYS A 144 5.13 -12.54 11.79
CA LYS A 144 6.50 -13.02 11.50
C LYS A 144 6.59 -14.54 11.46
N GLN A 145 5.72 -15.25 12.17
CA GLN A 145 5.65 -16.71 12.14
C GLN A 145 5.09 -17.25 10.80
N LEU A 146 4.40 -16.44 9.99
CA LEU A 146 3.88 -16.86 8.69
C LEU A 146 4.99 -17.14 7.67
N ASP A 147 6.13 -16.47 7.79
CA ASP A 147 7.34 -16.76 6.96
C ASP A 147 7.96 -18.13 7.28
N ASN A 148 7.65 -18.73 8.45
CA ASN A 148 8.20 -20.04 8.85
C ASN A 148 7.42 -21.23 8.26
N TYR A 149 6.27 -20.99 7.63
CA TYR A 149 5.42 -22.02 7.02
C TYR A 149 5.56 -22.08 5.49
N ALA A 150 6.40 -21.23 4.88
CA ALA A 150 6.73 -21.19 3.46
C ALA A 150 8.04 -21.92 3.13
#